data_AF-A0A849TEE8-F1
#
_entry.id   AF-A0A849TEE8-F1
#
_cell.length_a   1.000
_cell.length_b   1.000
_cell.length_c   1.000
_cell.angle_alpha   90.00
_cell.angle_beta   90.00
_cell.angle_gamma   90.00
#
_symmetry.space_group_name_H-M   'P 1'
#
loop_
_entity.id
_entity.type
_entity.pdbx_description
1 polymer ?
#
loop_
_entity_poly.entity_id
_entity_poly.type
_entity_poly.pdbx_seq_one_letter_code
_entity_poly.pdbx_strand_id
1 'polypeptide(L)'
;MSATNFKTENNTYRKLIGNGLTYKIPPFQRDYSWAENEWEDLWADILATIQDGGEPAHYMGYLVLQSSDDKVFDVIDGQQRLTTLSLIALAVLKQLKKLVDEKQNANSNQQRMDQIRQTY
;
A
#
# COMPACT_ATOMS: atom_id res chain seq x y z
N MET A 1 -2.37 -30.28 -19.98
CA MET A 1 -2.24 -28.85 -19.65
C MET A 1 -2.71 -28.67 -18.23
N SER A 2 -1.84 -28.25 -17.32
CA SER A 2 -2.25 -27.97 -15.94
C SER A 2 -3.16 -26.75 -15.96
N ALA A 3 -4.37 -26.86 -15.43
CA ALA A 3 -5.27 -25.71 -15.32
C ALA A 3 -4.60 -24.67 -14.40
N THR A 4 -4.28 -23.49 -14.93
CA THR A 4 -3.87 -22.35 -14.11
C THR A 4 -5.10 -21.89 -13.33
N ASN A 5 -5.13 -22.16 -12.04
CA ASN A 5 -6.21 -21.70 -11.17
C ASN A 5 -6.02 -20.20 -10.90
N PHE A 6 -6.92 -19.37 -11.44
CA PHE A 6 -6.99 -17.96 -11.12
C PHE A 6 -7.87 -17.75 -9.89
N LYS A 7 -7.32 -17.09 -8.86
CA LYS A 7 -8.08 -16.61 -7.71
C LYS A 7 -8.13 -15.08 -7.79
N THR A 8 -9.33 -14.53 -7.93
CA THR A 8 -9.57 -13.09 -7.99
C THR A 8 -10.35 -12.65 -6.77
N GLU A 9 -9.87 -11.62 -6.07
CA GLU A 9 -10.55 -11.05 -4.91
C GLU A 9 -10.28 -9.54 -4.81
N ASN A 10 -11.26 -8.80 -4.30
CA ASN A 10 -11.11 -7.38 -4.01
C ASN A 10 -10.57 -7.24 -2.59
N ASN A 11 -9.37 -6.66 -2.47
CA ASN A 11 -8.71 -6.42 -1.19
C ASN A 11 -8.36 -4.94 -1.03
N THR A 12 -8.40 -4.46 0.20
CA THR A 12 -7.86 -3.15 0.55
C THR A 12 -6.35 -3.23 0.67
N TYR A 13 -5.67 -2.10 0.46
CA TYR A 13 -4.23 -2.01 0.68
C TYR A 13 -3.84 -2.51 2.09
N ARG A 14 -4.61 -2.13 3.11
CA ARG A 14 -4.50 -2.60 4.50
C ARG A 14 -4.44 -4.12 4.62
N LYS A 15 -5.31 -4.84 3.90
CA LYS A 15 -5.38 -6.30 3.97
C LYS A 15 -4.22 -6.97 3.24
N LEU A 16 -3.67 -6.33 2.19
CA LEU A 16 -2.50 -6.83 1.48
C LEU A 16 -1.26 -6.74 2.36
N ILE A 17 -0.99 -5.57 2.93
CA ILE A 17 0.20 -5.35 3.78
C ILE A 17 0.09 -6.02 5.15
N GLY A 18 -1.13 -6.27 5.63
CA GLY A 18 -1.37 -7.00 6.86
C GLY A 18 -1.43 -8.50 6.64
N ASN A 19 -1.40 -9.26 7.73
CA ASN A 19 -1.46 -10.73 7.77
C ASN A 19 -0.14 -11.48 7.54
N GLY A 20 1.02 -10.81 7.65
CA GLY A 20 2.32 -11.47 7.52
C GLY A 20 2.59 -12.00 6.11
N LEU A 21 1.96 -11.40 5.10
CA LEU A 21 2.23 -11.67 3.70
C LEU A 21 3.52 -10.96 3.27
N THR A 22 4.31 -11.62 2.43
CA THR A 22 5.54 -11.07 1.86
C THR A 22 5.35 -10.91 0.36
N TYR A 23 5.62 -9.71 -0.16
CA TYR A 23 5.60 -9.43 -1.59
C TYR A 23 7.02 -9.28 -2.10
N LYS A 24 7.40 -10.07 -3.10
CA LYS A 24 8.71 -10.04 -3.74
C LYS A 24 8.59 -9.44 -5.13
N ILE A 25 9.53 -8.58 -5.50
CA ILE A 25 9.66 -8.09 -6.86
C ILE A 25 10.68 -8.99 -7.57
N PRO A 26 10.27 -9.80 -8.57
CA PRO A 26 11.19 -10.69 -9.27
C PRO A 26 12.24 -9.93 -10.10
N PRO A 27 13.42 -10.51 -10.38
CA PRO A 27 14.49 -9.84 -11.11
C PRO A 27 14.15 -9.42 -12.56
N PHE A 28 13.12 -10.03 -13.17
CA PHE A 28 12.68 -9.70 -14.53
C PHE A 28 11.75 -8.49 -14.59
N GLN A 29 11.34 -7.96 -13.43
CA GLN A 29 10.55 -6.74 -13.38
C GLN A 29 11.41 -5.52 -13.73
N ARG A 30 10.75 -4.50 -14.26
CA ARG A 30 11.40 -3.22 -14.57
C ARG A 30 11.68 -2.41 -13.30
N ASP A 31 12.61 -1.47 -13.38
CA ASP A 31 12.87 -0.53 -12.30
C ASP A 31 11.66 0.38 -12.01
N TYR A 32 11.70 1.04 -10.85
CA TYR A 32 10.72 2.06 -10.52
C TYR A 32 10.80 3.22 -11.52
N SER A 33 9.66 3.59 -12.11
CA SER A 33 9.61 4.48 -13.27
C SER A 33 8.46 5.48 -13.22
N TRP A 34 7.67 5.51 -12.14
CA TRP A 34 6.68 6.57 -11.97
C TRP A 34 7.40 7.89 -11.75
N ALA A 35 6.89 8.94 -12.39
CA ALA A 35 7.37 10.29 -12.28
C ALA A 35 6.30 11.17 -11.63
N GLU A 36 6.51 12.49 -11.70
CA GLU A 36 5.66 13.49 -11.06
C GLU A 36 4.19 13.35 -11.44
N ASN A 37 3.88 13.15 -12.72
CA ASN A 37 2.49 13.01 -13.19
C ASN A 37 1.77 11.83 -12.49
N GLU A 38 2.39 10.65 -12.44
CA GLU A 38 1.75 9.49 -11.78
C GLU A 38 1.64 9.66 -10.26
N TRP A 39 2.55 10.42 -9.65
CA TRP A 39 2.46 10.77 -8.23
C TRP A 39 1.34 11.76 -7.96
N GLU A 40 1.17 12.76 -8.81
CA GLU A 40 0.10 13.76 -8.72
C GLU A 40 -1.27 13.10 -8.87
N ASP A 41 -1.42 12.21 -9.85
CA ASP A 41 -2.65 11.44 -10.05
C ASP A 41 -3.00 10.62 -8.80
N LEU A 42 -2.04 9.83 -8.30
CA LEU A 42 -2.25 9.04 -7.07
C LEU A 42 -2.58 9.93 -5.87
N TRP A 43 -1.92 11.08 -5.75
CA TRP A 43 -2.16 12.01 -4.65
C TRP A 43 -3.56 12.61 -4.73
N ALA A 44 -4.01 13.01 -5.93
CA ALA A 44 -5.35 13.51 -6.16
C ALA A 44 -6.42 12.45 -5.79
N ASP A 45 -6.20 11.18 -6.17
CA ASP A 45 -7.09 10.07 -5.82
C ASP A 45 -7.21 9.87 -4.30
N ILE A 46 -6.08 9.95 -3.59
CA ILE A 46 -6.06 9.87 -2.12
C ILE A 46 -6.84 11.04 -1.52
N LEU A 47 -6.60 12.27 -1.99
CA LEU A 47 -7.29 13.47 -1.50
C LEU A 47 -8.81 13.40 -1.73
N ALA A 48 -9.24 12.95 -2.90
CA ALA A 48 -10.64 12.77 -3.23
C ALA A 48 -11.36 11.76 -2.32
N THR A 49 -10.63 10.76 -1.82
CA THR A 49 -11.17 9.73 -0.91
C THR A 49 -11.27 10.21 0.55
N ILE A 50 -10.35 11.08 1.01
CA ILE A 50 -10.32 11.52 2.42
C ILE A 50 -11.14 12.79 2.69
N GLN A 51 -11.59 13.49 1.66
CA GLN A 51 -12.38 14.71 1.80
C GLN A 51 -13.77 14.40 2.38
N ASP A 52 -14.31 15.32 3.18
CA ASP A 52 -15.70 15.21 3.67
C ASP A 52 -16.69 15.17 2.50
N GLY A 53 -17.49 14.11 2.42
CA GLY A 53 -18.38 13.85 1.28
C GLY A 53 -17.68 13.36 0.01
N GLY A 54 -16.40 12.99 0.12
CA GLY A 54 -15.60 12.38 -0.94
C GLY A 54 -16.01 10.96 -1.29
N GLU A 55 -15.23 10.32 -2.18
CA GLU A 55 -15.52 8.97 -2.62
C GLU A 55 -15.29 7.94 -1.50
N PRO A 56 -16.18 6.95 -1.32
CA PRO A 56 -16.05 5.97 -0.23
C PRO A 56 -14.85 5.03 -0.40
N ALA A 57 -14.38 4.85 -1.64
CA ALA A 57 -13.20 4.08 -1.97
C ALA A 57 -12.74 4.39 -3.41
N HIS A 58 -11.43 4.39 -3.63
CA HIS A 58 -10.84 4.51 -4.96
C HIS A 58 -10.33 3.14 -5.46
N TYR A 59 -10.56 2.83 -6.74
CA TYR A 59 -10.09 1.60 -7.37
C TYR A 59 -8.67 1.75 -7.93
N MET A 60 -7.69 1.17 -7.23
CA MET A 60 -6.26 1.25 -7.57
C MET A 60 -5.82 0.37 -8.77
N GLY A 61 -6.74 -0.23 -9.51
CA GLY A 61 -6.40 -1.20 -10.55
C GLY A 61 -6.02 -2.59 -10.02
N TYR A 62 -5.69 -3.50 -10.93
CA TYR A 62 -5.36 -4.88 -10.60
C TYR A 62 -3.96 -5.00 -9.98
N LEU A 63 -3.79 -5.94 -9.05
CA LEU A 63 -2.49 -6.41 -8.57
C LEU A 63 -2.38 -7.87 -8.99
N VAL A 64 -1.44 -8.19 -9.88
CA VAL A 64 -1.26 -9.56 -10.36
C VAL A 64 -0.13 -10.18 -9.55
N LEU A 65 -0.47 -11.27 -8.86
CA LEU A 65 0.43 -11.98 -7.96
C LEU A 65 0.56 -13.43 -8.42
N GLN A 66 1.76 -13.95 -8.29
CA GLN A 66 2.04 -15.37 -8.43
C GLN A 66 2.59 -15.89 -7.11
N SER A 67 2.16 -17.07 -6.70
CA SER A 67 2.75 -17.70 -5.52
C SER A 67 2.80 -19.22 -5.68
N SER A 68 3.81 -19.82 -5.06
CA SER A 68 3.89 -21.27 -4.84
C SER A 68 3.46 -21.68 -3.43
N ASP A 69 3.21 -20.70 -2.54
CA ASP A 69 2.74 -20.88 -1.16
C ASP A 69 1.62 -19.87 -0.78
N ASP A 70 1.11 -19.89 0.45
CA ASP A 70 0.02 -18.98 0.86
C ASP A 70 0.50 -17.64 1.46
N LYS A 71 1.81 -17.39 1.52
CA LYS A 71 2.38 -16.25 2.27
C LYS A 71 3.33 -15.36 1.49
N VAL A 72 3.95 -15.85 0.41
CA VAL A 72 5.02 -15.20 -0.33
C VAL A 72 4.62 -15.06 -1.78
N PHE A 73 4.26 -13.84 -2.17
CA PHE A 73 3.77 -13.53 -3.50
C PHE A 73 4.83 -12.81 -4.33
N ASP A 74 5.13 -13.33 -5.51
CA ASP A 74 5.84 -12.62 -6.55
C ASP A 74 4.89 -11.64 -7.24
N VAL A 75 5.29 -10.37 -7.33
CA VAL A 75 4.50 -9.31 -7.96
C VAL A 75 4.77 -9.32 -9.46
N ILE A 76 3.74 -9.66 -10.24
CA ILE A 76 3.81 -9.76 -11.70
C ILE A 76 3.34 -8.46 -12.37
N ASP A 77 2.33 -7.80 -11.79
CA ASP A 77 1.90 -6.45 -12.19
C ASP A 77 1.41 -5.65 -10.98
N GLY A 78 1.50 -4.33 -11.05
CA GLY A 78 1.14 -3.40 -9.98
C GLY A 78 2.29 -3.00 -9.05
N GLN A 79 3.53 -3.35 -9.40
CA GLN A 79 4.72 -3.07 -8.58
C GLN A 79 4.91 -1.59 -8.23
N GLN A 80 4.65 -0.66 -9.15
CA GLN A 80 4.88 0.77 -8.91
C GLN A 80 3.85 1.31 -7.92
N ARG A 81 2.59 0.88 -8.05
CA ARG A 81 1.51 1.23 -7.11
C ARG A 81 1.82 0.71 -5.71
N LEU A 82 2.15 -0.57 -5.60
CA LEU A 82 2.50 -1.21 -4.34
C LEU A 82 3.68 -0.51 -3.66
N THR A 83 4.74 -0.22 -4.42
CA THR A 83 5.94 0.47 -3.92
C THR A 83 5.61 1.88 -3.44
N THR A 84 4.88 2.67 -4.25
CA THR A 84 4.57 4.07 -3.92
C THR A 84 3.67 4.16 -2.69
N LEU A 85 2.64 3.32 -2.59
CA LEU A 85 1.79 3.25 -1.40
C LEU A 85 2.57 2.82 -0.15
N SER A 86 3.54 1.92 -0.29
CA SER A 86 4.42 1.52 0.81
C SER A 86 5.27 2.69 1.29
N LEU A 87 5.85 3.46 0.36
CA LEU A 87 6.64 4.65 0.69
C LEU A 87 5.79 5.73 1.36
N ILE A 88 4.55 5.96 0.89
CA ILE A 88 3.62 6.90 1.53
C ILE A 88 3.33 6.46 2.98
N ALA A 89 3.04 5.19 3.21
CA ALA A 89 2.77 4.70 4.55
C ALA A 89 3.98 4.84 5.50
N LEU A 90 5.19 4.57 5.01
CA LEU A 90 6.43 4.80 5.75
C LEU A 90 6.68 6.28 6.03
N ALA A 91 6.38 7.17 5.08
CA ALA A 91 6.48 8.62 5.25
C ALA A 91 5.49 9.13 6.30
N VAL A 92 4.24 8.63 6.29
CA VAL A 92 3.23 8.93 7.31
C VAL A 92 3.71 8.48 8.69
N LEU A 93 4.22 7.25 8.82
CA LEU A 93 4.78 6.75 10.08
C LEU A 93 5.95 7.60 10.58
N LYS A 94 6.85 8.02 9.69
CA LYS A 94 7.96 8.92 10.01
C LYS A 94 7.45 10.29 10.48
N GLN A 95 6.45 10.84 9.80
CA GLN A 95 5.88 12.14 10.16
C GLN A 95 5.13 12.09 11.49
N LEU A 96 4.35 11.03 11.75
CA LEU A 96 3.69 10.84 13.04
C LEU A 96 4.70 10.75 14.18
N LYS A 97 5.80 10.02 13.99
CA LYS A 97 6.88 9.94 14.98
C LYS A 97 7.44 11.32 15.29
N LYS A 98 7.75 12.11 14.26
CA LYS A 98 8.24 13.48 14.41
C LYS A 98 7.26 14.34 15.25
N LEU A 99 5.96 14.25 14.98
CA LEU A 99 4.94 15.00 15.73
C LEU A 99 4.85 14.56 17.19
N VAL A 100 5.02 13.28 17.48
CA VAL A 100 5.11 12.76 18.86
C VAL A 100 6.34 13.32 19.57
N ASP A 101 7.50 13.29 18.92
CA ASP A 101 8.77 13.81 19.47
C ASP A 101 8.69 15.33 19.75
N GLU A 102 7.97 16.07 18.91
CA GLU A 102 7.67 17.51 19.07
C GLU A 102 6.55 17.80 20.08
N LYS A 103 6.00 16.78 20.74
CA LYS A 103 4.88 16.86 21.70
C LYS A 103 3.57 17.42 21.10
N GLN A 104 3.43 17.45 19.78
CA GLN A 104 2.21 17.88 19.11
C GLN A 104 1.19 16.75 19.11
N ASN A 105 0.08 16.91 19.84
CA ASN A 105 -0.97 15.88 19.95
C ASN A 105 -0.39 14.48 20.22
N ALA A 106 0.63 14.40 21.09
CA ALA A 106 1.51 13.23 21.18
C ALA A 106 0.74 11.93 21.42
N ASN A 107 -0.23 11.94 22.33
CA ASN A 107 -1.05 10.76 22.63
C ASN A 107 -1.86 10.30 21.40
N SER A 108 -2.51 11.23 20.70
CA SER A 108 -3.30 10.91 19.51
C SER A 108 -2.43 10.41 18.35
N ASN A 109 -1.24 11.01 18.16
CA ASN A 109 -0.31 10.59 17.13
C ASN A 109 0.35 9.24 17.45
N GLN A 110 0.63 8.97 18.72
CA GLN A 110 1.10 7.65 19.18
C GLN A 110 0.04 6.57 18.91
N GLN A 111 -1.23 6.84 19.25
CA GLN A 111 -2.34 5.92 18.94
C GLN A 111 -2.46 5.63 17.45
N ARG A 112 -2.36 6.67 16.60
CA ARG A 112 -2.37 6.50 15.13
C ARG A 112 -1.21 5.64 14.64
N MET A 113 -0.01 5.84 15.18
CA MET A 113 1.16 5.00 14.84
C MET A 113 0.95 3.55 15.23
N ASP A 114 0.43 3.31 16.44
CA ASP A 114 0.21 1.95 16.95
C ASP A 114 -0.83 1.22 16.11
N GLN A 115 -1.92 1.89 15.70
CA GLN A 115 -2.92 1.33 14.79
C GLN A 115 -2.32 0.94 13.43
N ILE A 116 -1.48 1.81 12.87
CA ILE A 116 -0.80 1.53 11.60
C ILE A 116 0.17 0.37 11.78
N ARG A 117 0.95 0.32 12.87
CA ARG A 117 1.92 -0.76 13.13
C ARG A 117 1.27 -2.09 13.44
N GLN A 118 0.13 -2.14 14.12
CA GLN A 118 -0.61 -3.39 14.34
C GLN A 118 -1.15 -3.99 13.05
N THR A 119 -1.24 -3.19 11.99
CA THR A 119 -1.61 -3.64 10.66
C THR A 119 -0.45 -4.33 9.94
N TYR A 120 0.81 -3.99 10.26
CA TYR A 120 2.03 -4.55 9.67
C TYR A 120 2.58 -5.72 10.49
#